data_AF-A0A5Q4D330-F1
#
_entry.id   AF-A0A5Q4D330-F1
#
_cell.length_a   1.000
_cell.length_b   1.000
_cell.length_c   1.000
_cell.angle_alpha   90.00
_cell.angle_beta   90.00
_cell.angle_gamma   90.00
#
_symmetry.space_group_name_H-M   'P 1'
#
loop_
_entity.id
_entity.type
_entity.pdbx_description
1 polymer ?
#
loop_
_entity_poly.entity_id
_entity_poly.type
_entity_poly.pdbx_seq_one_letter_code
_entity_poly.pdbx_strand_id
1 'polypeptide(L)' 'ESRVRSFVEAWSRRESGAILRIITGKGVRSEGAPVLRTLVLELLQGDLAPRIDDWAGEVGGGSYLVRVR' A
#
# COMPACT_ATOMS: atom_id res chain seq x y z
N GLU A 1 -6.96 -6.24 -4.06
CA GLU A 1 -6.64 -6.65 -2.66
C GLU A 1 -5.56 -7.73 -2.57
N SER A 2 -5.84 -8.98 -2.99
CA SER A 2 -4.92 -10.13 -2.89
C SER A 2 -3.49 -9.86 -3.40
N ARG A 3 -3.33 -9.17 -4.55
CA ARG A 3 -2.00 -8.79 -5.09
C ARG A 3 -1.17 -7.93 -4.13
N VAL A 4 -1.79 -6.99 -3.44
CA VAL A 4 -1.09 -6.11 -2.48
C VAL A 4 -0.63 -6.93 -1.29
N ARG A 5 -1.50 -7.81 -0.78
CA ARG A 5 -1.19 -8.71 0.34
C ARG A 5 0.00 -9.62 0.00
N SER A 6 -0.07 -10.35 -1.12
CA SER A 6 1.00 -11.25 -1.53
C SER A 6 2.32 -10.52 -1.77
N PHE A 7 2.27 -9.29 -2.31
CA PHE A 7 3.46 -8.48 -2.54
C PHE A 7 4.13 -8.07 -1.22
N VAL A 8 3.37 -7.54 -0.25
CA VAL A 8 3.89 -7.14 1.06
C VAL A 8 4.38 -8.37 1.85
N GLU A 9 3.64 -9.47 1.83
CA GLU A 9 4.04 -10.71 2.50
C GLU A 9 5.34 -11.30 1.91
N ALA A 10 5.48 -11.30 0.58
CA ALA A 10 6.67 -11.81 -0.07
C ALA A 10 7.92 -10.99 0.31
N TRP A 11 7.80 -9.66 0.35
CA TRP A 11 8.92 -8.79 0.68
C TRP A 11 9.25 -8.77 2.17
N SER A 12 8.26 -8.78 3.06
CA SER A 12 8.48 -8.93 4.51
C SER A 12 9.27 -10.19 4.84
N ARG A 13 9.01 -11.30 4.14
CA ARG A 13 9.79 -12.54 4.30
C ARG A 13 11.18 -12.50 3.66
N ARG A 14 11.37 -11.67 2.64
CA ARG A 14 12.61 -11.63 1.86
C ARG A 14 13.63 -10.66 2.45
N GLU A 15 13.19 -9.48 2.85
CA GLU A 15 14.07 -8.38 3.25
C GLU A 15 13.31 -7.43 4.19
N SER A 16 13.55 -7.62 5.49
CA SER A 16 13.10 -6.70 6.53
C SER A 16 13.62 -5.28 6.26
N GLY A 17 12.77 -4.27 6.42
CA GLY A 17 13.10 -2.86 6.18
C GLY A 17 13.01 -2.41 4.71
N ALA A 18 12.72 -3.30 3.76
CA ALA A 18 12.56 -2.92 2.36
C ALA A 18 11.42 -1.89 2.18
N ILE A 19 11.62 -0.93 1.27
CA ILE A 19 10.63 0.10 0.94
C ILE A 19 9.89 -0.28 -0.33
N LEU A 20 8.59 -0.51 -0.21
CA LEU A 20 7.69 -0.85 -1.31
C LEU A 20 6.90 0.39 -1.73
N ARG A 21 6.80 0.62 -3.04
CA ARG A 21 5.90 1.63 -3.60
C ARG A 21 4.66 0.96 -4.18
N ILE A 22 3.50 1.26 -3.61
CA ILE A 22 2.20 0.78 -4.09
C ILE A 22 1.52 1.92 -4.85
N ILE A 23 1.46 1.82 -6.18
CA ILE A 23 0.83 2.82 -7.04
C ILE A 23 -0.67 2.52 -7.15
N THR A 24 -1.51 3.42 -6.63
CA THR A 24 -2.98 3.29 -6.68
C THR A 24 -3.61 4.13 -7.79
N GLY A 25 -2.82 5.01 -8.43
CA GLY A 25 -3.33 6.04 -9.32
C GLY A 25 -4.01 7.19 -8.56
N LYS A 26 -4.11 8.35 -9.22
CA LYS A 26 -4.64 9.59 -8.60
C LYS A 26 -6.17 9.65 -8.54
N GLY A 27 -6.88 8.84 -9.33
CA GLY A 27 -8.35 8.82 -9.39
C GLY A 27 -9.02 10.04 -10.05
N VAL A 28 -8.26 11.05 -10.51
CA VAL A 28 -8.76 12.34 -11.03
C VAL A 28 -9.68 12.22 -12.26
N ARG A 29 -9.65 11.10 -13.00
CA ARG A 29 -10.49 10.86 -14.18
C ARG A 29 -11.24 9.53 -14.12
N SER A 30 -11.35 8.95 -12.93
CA SER A 30 -12.09 7.70 -12.76
C SER A 30 -13.58 8.00 -12.63
N GLU A 31 -14.43 7.22 -13.29
CA GLU A 31 -15.86 7.24 -13.00
C GLU A 31 -16.08 6.65 -11.60
N GLY A 32 -16.47 7.50 -10.64
CA GLY A 32 -16.70 7.14 -9.23
C GLY A 32 -15.58 7.52 -8.27
N ALA A 33 -15.74 7.14 -6.99
CA ALA A 33 -14.77 7.43 -5.94
C ALA A 33 -13.44 6.67 -6.17
N PRO A 34 -12.28 7.19 -5.72
CA PRO A 34 -10.98 6.53 -5.87
C PRO A 34 -10.87 5.26 -5.01
N VAL A 35 -11.37 4.14 -5.51
CA VAL A 35 -11.52 2.87 -4.79
C VAL A 35 -10.18 2.29 -4.33
N LEU A 36 -9.17 2.29 -5.21
CA LEU A 36 -7.89 1.64 -4.92
C LEU A 36 -7.11 2.33 -3.79
N ARG A 37 -7.21 3.66 -3.69
CA ARG A 37 -6.51 4.42 -2.65
C ARG A 37 -7.05 4.08 -1.27
N THR A 38 -8.38 4.03 -1.13
CA THR A 38 -9.07 3.67 0.12
C THR A 38 -8.82 2.21 0.46
N LEU A 39 -8.97 1.31 -0.50
CA LEU A 39 -8.72 -0.12 -0.29
C LEU A 39 -7.29 -0.40 0.21
N VAL A 40 -6.28 0.23 -0.39
CA VAL A 40 -4.90 0.05 0.05
C VAL A 40 -4.69 0.64 1.45
N LEU A 41 -5.28 1.78 1.75
CA LEU A 41 -5.21 2.39 3.09
C LEU A 41 -5.78 1.44 4.16
N GLU A 42 -6.96 0.88 3.91
CA GLU A 42 -7.62 -0.08 4.81
C GLU A 42 -6.75 -1.32 5.04
N LEU A 43 -6.11 -1.85 3.99
CA LEU A 43 -5.17 -2.96 4.13
C LEU A 43 -3.94 -2.61 4.99
N LEU A 44 -3.37 -1.42 4.79
CA LEU A 44 -2.18 -0.97 5.55
C LEU A 44 -2.51 -0.74 7.03
N GLN A 45 -3.71 -0.23 7.32
CA GLN A 45 -4.17 0.03 8.70
C GLN A 45 -4.71 -1.22 9.40
N GLY A 46 -5.19 -2.21 8.64
CA GLY A 46 -5.70 -3.48 9.16
C GLY A 46 -4.72 -4.61 8.93
N ASP A 47 -5.06 -5.50 7.99
CA ASP A 47 -4.46 -6.81 7.86
C ASP A 47 -2.95 -6.83 7.58
N LEU A 48 -2.38 -5.76 7.03
CA LEU A 48 -0.95 -5.64 6.78
C LEU A 48 -0.19 -4.94 7.90
N ALA A 49 -0.88 -4.31 8.87
CA ALA A 49 -0.25 -3.65 10.00
C ALA A 49 0.74 -4.55 10.78
N PRO A 50 0.55 -5.87 10.92
CA PRO A 50 1.54 -6.76 11.55
C PRO A 50 2.83 -6.94 10.73
N ARG A 51 2.84 -6.62 9.43
CA ARG A 51 3.93 -6.91 8.48
C ARG A 51 4.66 -5.67 7.99
N ILE A 52 4.28 -4.48 8.46
CA ILE A 52 4.85 -3.20 8.04
C ILE A 52 5.27 -2.40 9.25
N ASP A 53 6.40 -1.72 9.15
CA ASP A 53 6.89 -0.82 10.20
C ASP A 53 6.26 0.57 10.09
N ASP A 54 6.17 1.09 8.88
CA ASP A 54 5.66 2.44 8.63
C ASP A 54 5.13 2.55 7.19
N TRP A 55 4.27 3.53 6.94
CA TRP A 55 3.82 3.88 5.60
C TRP A 55 3.49 5.37 5.48
N ALA A 56 3.71 5.91 4.28
CA ALA A 56 3.42 7.30 3.94
C ALA A 56 2.69 7.40 2.60
N GLY A 57 1.64 8.22 2.53
CA GLY A 57 0.99 8.57 1.27
C GLY A 57 1.76 9.65 0.52
N GLU A 58 1.83 9.55 -0.81
CA GLU A 58 2.42 10.59 -1.65
C GLU A 58 1.58 11.88 -1.63
N VAL A 59 2.25 13.04 -1.56
CA VAL A 59 1.60 14.36 -1.65
C VAL A 59 0.96 14.50 -3.03
N GLY A 60 -0.33 14.84 -3.07
CA GLY A 60 -1.13 14.82 -4.30
C GLY A 60 -1.70 13.44 -4.68
N GLY A 61 -1.47 12.43 -3.82
CA GLY A 61 -1.98 11.07 -3.98
C GLY A 61 -1.30 10.29 -5.12
N GLY A 62 -1.75 9.06 -5.33
CA GLY A 62 -1.28 8.21 -6.44
C GLY A 62 -0.41 7.05 -6.01
N SER A 63 0.23 7.12 -4.84
CA SER A 63 0.93 5.98 -4.28
C SER A 63 1.09 6.04 -2.76
N TYR A 64 1.45 4.89 -2.18
CA TYR A 64 1.94 4.75 -0.81
C TYR A 64 3.37 4.19 -0.84
N LEU A 65 4.24 4.74 0.01
CA LEU A 65 5.51 4.13 0.39
C LEU A 65 5.30 3.32 1.66
N VAL A 66 5.79 2.09 1.70
CA VAL A 66 5.55 1.16 2.81
C VAL A 66 6.87 0.50 3.18
N ARG A 67 7.27 0.59 4.44
CA ARG A 67 8.42 -0.14 4.99
C ARG A 67 7.94 -1.46 5.57
N VAL A 68 8.47 -2.58 5.09
CA VAL A 68 8.10 -3.90 5.61
C VAL A 68 8.91 -4.29 6.84
N ARG A 69 8.33 -5.15 7.68
CA ARG A 69 9.01 -5.84 8.80
C ARG A 69 9.74 -7.08 8.33
#